data_AF-A0AAV0CG08-F1
#
_entry.id   AF-A0AAV0CG08-F1
#
_cell.length_a   1.000
_cell.length_b   1.000
_cell.length_c   1.000
_cell.angle_alpha   90.00
_cell.angle_beta   90.00
_cell.angle_gamma   90.00
#
_symmetry.space_group_name_H-M   'P 1'
#
loop_
_entity.id
_entity.type
_entity.pdbx_description
1 polymer ?
#
loop_
_entity_poly.entity_id
_entity_poly.type
_entity_poly.pdbx_seq_one_letter_code
_entity_poly.pdbx_strand_id
1 'polypeptide(L)'
;MASMLPSSSPSTFSLRRSCFSVMCSSNSSRSSAKISLPPVNPGDPFLTKLASVAAKNPEALYNRTADSDEPPYLDIFDSPTLMAAPEQVERSDSYSDYGRDEPPPDLPSLLLQGRIVYIGMPLVPAVTELVLSELMYLQYMDPKKPIYLYINSTGTTRDDGETVAMETEGFAIYDAMMQLRNEIHTVAVGAAIGQACLLLAAGTKGKRFMLPHSKALIQQPRVPSSGLLQASDVFIRAKEAIIQRDMLVELLATHTGNPVETVANVMKRPFYMDPIKAIEFGVVDKILWRGQEDIISSPEDWEKKPRN
;
A
#
# COMPACT_ATOMS: atom_id res chain seq x y z
N MET A 1 2.01 -59.25 -43.04
CA MET A 1 3.37 -59.12 -43.62
C MET A 1 4.00 -57.87 -43.04
N ALA A 2 5.09 -58.07 -42.31
CA ALA A 2 5.85 -57.04 -41.62
C ALA A 2 7.02 -56.56 -42.51
N SER A 3 7.39 -55.28 -42.39
CA SER A 3 8.66 -54.69 -42.86
C SER A 3 8.88 -53.40 -42.02
N MET A 4 9.69 -53.38 -40.94
CA MET A 4 11.17 -53.29 -40.86
C MET A 4 11.73 -52.22 -41.82
N LEU A 5 12.19 -51.04 -41.39
CA LEU A 5 13.39 -50.64 -40.61
C LEU A 5 13.32 -49.11 -40.30
N PRO A 6 14.27 -48.44 -39.60
CA PRO A 6 15.23 -48.85 -38.57
C PRO A 6 15.13 -48.02 -37.27
N SER A 7 15.70 -48.58 -36.21
CA SER A 7 15.88 -48.06 -34.86
C SER A 7 16.70 -46.76 -34.77
N SER A 8 16.15 -45.74 -34.10
CA SER A 8 16.91 -44.59 -33.57
C SER A 8 17.00 -44.69 -32.05
N SER A 9 18.24 -44.54 -31.55
CA SER A 9 18.67 -44.66 -30.17
C SER A 9 18.19 -43.48 -29.31
N PRO A 10 17.67 -43.70 -28.10
CA PRO A 10 17.44 -42.62 -27.14
C PRO A 10 18.75 -42.33 -26.39
N SER A 11 19.22 -41.09 -26.49
CA SER A 11 20.33 -40.56 -25.70
C SER A 11 19.99 -40.60 -24.20
N THR A 12 20.67 -41.47 -23.46
CA THR A 12 20.61 -41.57 -22.00
C THR A 12 21.36 -40.41 -21.35
N PHE A 13 20.61 -39.41 -20.86
CA PHE A 13 21.14 -38.43 -19.91
C PHE A 13 21.35 -39.11 -18.55
N SER A 14 22.62 -39.31 -18.16
CA SER A 14 22.98 -39.91 -16.87
C SER A 14 22.71 -38.94 -15.71
N LEU A 15 21.59 -39.13 -15.00
CA LEU A 15 21.40 -38.56 -13.67
C LEU A 15 22.32 -39.31 -12.68
N ARG A 16 23.51 -38.75 -12.42
CA ARG A 16 24.37 -39.20 -11.32
C ARG A 16 23.67 -38.90 -9.99
N ARG A 17 23.01 -39.91 -9.41
CA ARG A 17 22.67 -39.93 -7.98
C ARG A 17 23.96 -40.10 -7.19
N SER A 18 24.48 -39.00 -6.68
CA SER A 18 25.58 -39.00 -5.72
C SER A 18 25.03 -39.35 -4.34
N CYS A 19 25.05 -40.63 -3.96
CA CYS A 19 24.98 -41.03 -2.56
C CYS A 19 26.25 -40.56 -1.84
N PHE A 20 26.17 -39.46 -1.10
CA PHE A 20 27.20 -39.12 -0.13
C PHE A 20 26.90 -39.84 1.18
N SER A 21 27.57 -40.97 1.39
CA SER A 21 27.76 -41.52 2.73
C SER A 21 28.72 -40.61 3.51
N VAL A 22 28.21 -39.86 4.48
CA VAL A 22 29.08 -39.15 5.43
C VAL A 22 29.54 -40.16 6.47
N MET A 23 30.76 -40.66 6.31
CA MET A 23 31.51 -41.27 7.41
C MET A 23 31.95 -40.17 8.36
N CYS A 24 31.45 -40.20 9.60
CA CYS A 24 32.00 -39.40 10.69
C CYS A 24 33.37 -39.98 11.09
N SER A 25 34.44 -39.42 10.54
CA SER A 25 35.79 -39.60 11.08
C SER A 25 36.01 -38.58 12.20
N SER A 26 36.15 -39.06 13.43
CA SER A 26 36.47 -38.25 14.61
C SER A 26 37.93 -37.78 14.54
N ASN A 27 38.15 -36.57 14.00
CA ASN A 27 39.39 -35.84 14.21
C ASN A 27 39.18 -34.82 15.34
N SER A 28 39.73 -35.14 16.50
CA SER A 28 39.80 -34.26 17.66
C SER A 28 40.81 -33.14 17.41
N SER A 29 40.35 -32.04 16.81
CA SER A 29 41.03 -30.75 16.90
C SER A 29 40.22 -29.81 17.79
N ARG A 30 40.76 -29.48 18.96
CA ARG A 30 40.18 -28.48 19.86
C ARG A 30 40.35 -27.10 19.22
N SER A 31 39.41 -26.67 18.39
CA SER A 31 39.29 -25.25 18.02
C SER A 31 38.48 -24.55 19.11
N SER A 32 39.17 -23.86 20.03
CA SER A 32 38.52 -22.84 20.86
C SER A 32 38.11 -21.69 19.94
N ALA A 33 36.87 -21.71 19.46
CA ALA A 33 36.28 -20.56 18.81
C ALA A 33 36.18 -19.46 19.89
N LYS A 34 37.03 -18.43 19.79
CA LYS A 34 36.86 -17.21 20.60
C LYS A 34 35.57 -16.55 20.15
N ILE A 35 34.50 -16.82 20.89
CA ILE A 35 33.26 -16.03 20.81
C ILE A 35 33.70 -14.59 21.06
N SER A 36 33.52 -13.71 20.09
CA SER A 36 33.81 -12.28 20.28
C SER A 36 32.89 -11.79 21.39
N LEU A 37 33.45 -11.51 22.56
CA LEU A 37 32.69 -10.94 23.66
C LEU A 37 32.13 -9.59 23.19
N PRO A 38 30.82 -9.33 23.39
CA PRO A 38 30.29 -8.00 23.15
C PRO A 38 31.05 -6.98 24.00
N PRO A 39 31.13 -5.70 23.57
CA PRO A 39 31.79 -4.67 24.36
C PRO A 39 31.12 -4.59 25.75
N VAL A 40 31.85 -5.00 26.78
CA VAL A 40 31.38 -4.99 28.16
C VAL A 40 31.40 -3.54 28.63
N ASN A 41 30.24 -3.00 29.00
CA ASN A 41 30.16 -1.72 29.69
C ASN A 41 30.56 -1.93 31.17
N PRO A 42 31.70 -1.40 31.64
CA PRO A 42 32.14 -1.60 33.02
C PRO A 42 31.24 -0.91 34.06
N GLY A 43 30.34 -0.01 33.62
CA GLY A 43 29.34 0.64 34.47
C GLY A 43 27.97 -0.05 34.48
N ASP A 44 27.82 -1.21 33.85
CA ASP A 44 26.53 -1.91 33.82
C ASP A 44 26.20 -2.52 35.20
N PRO A 45 25.13 -2.08 35.87
CA PRO A 45 24.73 -2.62 37.16
C PRO A 45 24.35 -4.10 37.09
N PHE A 46 23.87 -4.59 35.94
CA PHE A 46 23.52 -5.99 35.72
C PHE A 46 24.77 -6.88 35.74
N LEU A 47 25.76 -6.56 34.89
CA LEU A 47 27.00 -7.32 34.80
C LEU A 47 27.83 -7.25 36.08
N THR A 48 27.80 -6.10 36.78
CA THR A 48 28.52 -5.92 38.05
C THR A 48 27.94 -6.79 39.16
N LYS A 49 26.60 -6.84 39.30
CA LYS A 49 25.94 -7.73 40.27
C LYS A 49 26.15 -9.19 39.90
N LEU A 50 25.99 -9.56 38.64
CA LEU A 50 26.18 -10.94 38.17
C LEU A 50 27.61 -11.42 38.44
N ALA A 51 28.62 -10.60 38.16
CA ALA A 51 30.02 -10.89 38.48
C ALA A 51 30.25 -11.05 40.00
N SER A 52 29.62 -10.20 40.82
CA SER A 52 29.72 -10.30 42.28
C SER A 52 29.13 -11.60 42.84
N VAL A 53 28.04 -12.09 42.24
CA VAL A 53 27.39 -13.35 42.62
C VAL A 53 28.20 -14.54 42.11
N ALA A 54 28.70 -14.48 40.87
CA ALA A 54 29.60 -15.49 40.32
C ALA A 54 30.85 -15.68 41.22
N ALA A 55 31.37 -14.59 41.78
CA ALA A 55 32.53 -14.63 42.68
C ALA A 55 32.20 -15.21 44.07
N LYS A 56 30.98 -14.98 44.59
CA LYS A 56 30.56 -15.44 45.92
C LYS A 56 30.03 -16.87 45.94
N ASN A 57 29.25 -17.24 44.91
CA ASN A 57 28.61 -18.54 44.80
C ASN A 57 28.44 -18.93 43.32
N PRO A 58 29.45 -19.57 42.71
CA PRO A 58 29.41 -19.93 41.30
C PRO A 58 28.32 -20.97 40.99
N GLU A 59 28.02 -21.88 41.93
CA GLU A 59 27.04 -22.95 41.71
C GLU A 59 25.61 -22.43 41.52
N ALA A 60 25.29 -21.27 42.11
CA ALA A 60 24.00 -20.60 41.96
C ALA A 60 23.70 -20.15 40.52
N LEU A 61 24.72 -20.00 39.66
CA LEU A 61 24.54 -19.65 38.25
C LEU A 61 24.34 -20.89 37.36
N TYR A 62 24.88 -22.04 37.76
CA TYR A 62 24.87 -23.26 36.94
C TYR A 62 23.68 -24.19 37.24
N ASN A 63 23.21 -24.22 38.49
CA ASN A 63 22.14 -25.12 38.92
C ASN A 63 20.80 -24.38 39.07
N ARG A 64 20.29 -23.81 37.97
CA ARG A 64 19.00 -23.10 37.96
C ARG A 64 17.92 -23.94 37.29
N THR A 65 16.79 -24.08 37.97
CA THR A 65 15.57 -24.67 37.40
C THR A 65 14.98 -23.68 36.41
N ALA A 66 14.83 -24.08 35.16
CA ALA A 66 14.15 -23.28 34.15
C ALA A 66 12.63 -23.34 34.40
N ASP A 67 12.10 -22.42 35.21
CA ASP A 67 10.67 -22.14 35.20
C ASP A 67 10.32 -21.40 33.91
N SER A 68 9.19 -21.72 33.29
CA SER A 68 8.89 -21.32 31.90
C SER A 68 8.61 -19.83 31.71
N ASP A 69 8.29 -19.11 32.80
CA ASP A 69 7.66 -17.80 32.71
C ASP A 69 8.48 -16.66 33.36
N GLU A 70 9.59 -16.96 34.05
CA GLU A 70 10.45 -15.92 34.67
C GLU A 70 11.78 -15.78 33.92
N PRO A 71 12.19 -14.56 33.54
CA PRO A 71 13.44 -14.37 32.81
C PRO A 71 14.64 -14.80 33.67
N PRO A 72 15.62 -15.49 33.08
CA PRO A 72 16.76 -16.00 33.83
C PRO A 72 17.55 -14.85 34.45
N TYR A 73 18.09 -15.07 35.65
CA TYR A 73 18.88 -14.09 36.42
C TYR A 73 18.13 -12.93 37.06
N LEU A 74 16.80 -12.89 36.98
CA LEU A 74 15.99 -11.87 37.66
C LEU A 74 16.02 -12.01 39.19
N ASP A 75 16.03 -13.25 39.68
CA ASP A 75 16.16 -13.64 41.10
C ASP A 75 17.45 -13.15 41.79
N ILE A 76 18.47 -12.75 41.03
CA ILE A 76 19.71 -12.16 41.56
C ILE A 76 19.51 -10.74 42.08
N PHE A 77 18.45 -10.07 41.62
CA PHE A 77 18.24 -8.65 41.88
C PHE A 77 17.13 -8.48 42.92
N ASP A 78 17.47 -7.96 44.09
CA ASP A 78 16.52 -7.67 45.17
C ASP A 78 15.44 -6.62 44.78
N SER A 79 15.67 -5.90 43.68
CA SER A 79 14.75 -4.93 43.08
C SER A 79 15.15 -4.67 41.63
N PRO A 80 14.71 -5.48 40.66
CA PRO A 80 14.97 -5.20 39.25
C PRO A 80 14.25 -3.90 38.88
N THR A 81 15.00 -2.82 38.68
CA THR A 81 14.44 -1.60 38.09
C THR A 81 14.30 -1.86 36.61
N LEU A 82 13.08 -2.09 36.14
CA LEU A 82 12.82 -2.15 34.70
C LEU A 82 13.26 -0.81 34.09
N MET A 83 14.10 -0.85 33.05
CA MET A 83 14.56 0.36 32.34
C MET A 83 13.40 1.16 31.73
N ALA A 84 12.23 0.55 31.62
CA ALA A 84 10.96 1.19 31.38
C ALA A 84 9.89 0.47 32.20
N ALA A 85 9.02 1.22 32.91
CA ALA A 85 7.75 0.65 33.33
C ALA A 85 6.98 0.16 32.09
N PRO A 86 6.12 -0.87 32.15
CA PRO A 86 5.28 -1.26 31.02
C PRO A 86 4.40 -0.09 30.50
N GLU A 87 4.18 0.93 31.34
CA GLU A 87 3.56 2.23 31.01
C GLU A 87 4.43 3.18 30.19
N GLN A 88 5.77 3.07 30.27
CA GLN A 88 6.73 3.96 29.61
C GLN A 88 7.23 3.44 28.25
N VAL A 89 6.81 2.24 27.84
CA VAL A 89 6.89 1.86 26.43
C VAL A 89 5.78 2.64 25.73
N GLU A 90 6.11 3.80 25.17
CA GLU A 90 5.21 4.54 24.29
C GLU A 90 4.81 3.63 23.12
N ARG A 91 3.67 2.97 23.29
CA ARG A 91 2.91 2.45 22.16
C ARG A 91 2.37 3.70 21.48
N SER A 92 2.67 3.87 20.20
CA SER A 92 2.11 4.92 19.35
C SER A 92 0.65 5.19 19.74
N ASP A 93 0.33 6.45 20.10
CA ASP A 93 -0.97 6.92 20.60
C ASP A 93 -2.16 6.67 19.64
N SER A 94 -1.94 6.02 18.50
CA SER A 94 -3.01 5.65 17.57
C SER A 94 -3.80 4.40 17.98
N TYR A 95 -3.29 3.59 18.94
CA TYR A 95 -3.95 2.34 19.37
C TYR A 95 -4.67 2.43 20.73
N SER A 96 -4.58 3.55 21.44
CA SER A 96 -5.07 3.66 22.82
C SER A 96 -6.55 4.03 22.97
N ASP A 97 -7.27 4.31 21.88
CA ASP A 97 -8.70 4.70 21.93
C ASP A 97 -9.66 3.50 21.88
N TYR A 98 -9.16 2.31 21.53
CA TYR A 98 -9.94 1.07 21.58
C TYR A 98 -9.89 0.51 23.00
N GLY A 99 -11.05 0.25 23.59
CA GLY A 99 -11.15 -0.36 24.91
C GLY A 99 -10.35 -1.67 24.95
N ARG A 100 -9.72 -1.99 26.10
CA ARG A 100 -8.90 -3.21 26.28
C ARG A 100 -9.63 -4.53 25.91
N ASP A 101 -10.95 -4.48 25.75
CA ASP A 101 -11.82 -5.61 25.41
C ASP A 101 -12.36 -5.61 23.96
N GLU A 102 -12.00 -4.64 23.12
CA GLU A 102 -12.40 -4.62 21.70
C GLU A 102 -11.39 -5.37 20.82
N PRO A 103 -11.85 -6.15 19.83
CA PRO A 103 -10.95 -6.79 18.88
C PRO A 103 -10.15 -5.72 18.11
N PRO A 104 -8.88 -5.99 17.75
CA PRO A 104 -8.07 -5.02 17.04
C PRO A 104 -8.73 -4.66 15.70
N PRO A 105 -8.71 -3.37 15.30
CA PRO A 105 -9.30 -2.95 14.04
C PRO A 105 -8.57 -3.60 12.85
N ASP A 106 -9.32 -3.83 11.78
CA ASP A 106 -8.79 -4.27 10.51
C ASP A 106 -8.01 -3.16 9.79
N LEU A 107 -7.18 -3.55 8.82
CA LEU A 107 -6.29 -2.62 8.10
C LEU A 107 -7.05 -1.48 7.40
N PRO A 108 -8.15 -1.71 6.65
CA PRO A 108 -8.95 -0.62 6.08
C PRO A 108 -9.47 0.37 7.12
N SER A 109 -9.94 -0.10 8.27
CA SER A 109 -10.40 0.77 9.37
C SER A 109 -9.27 1.64 9.92
N LEU A 110 -8.06 1.09 10.08
CA LEU A 110 -6.88 1.84 10.48
C LEU A 110 -6.50 2.94 9.48
N LEU A 111 -6.57 2.64 8.17
CA LEU A 111 -6.35 3.63 7.12
C LEU A 111 -7.41 4.73 7.15
N LEU A 112 -8.68 4.36 7.31
CA LEU A 112 -9.80 5.29 7.37
C LEU A 112 -9.70 6.22 8.60
N GLN A 113 -9.25 5.70 9.75
CA GLN A 113 -8.94 6.52 10.92
C GLN A 113 -7.83 7.55 10.62
N GLY A 114 -6.82 7.15 9.83
CA GLY A 114 -5.82 8.04 9.24
C GLY A 114 -6.32 8.95 8.12
N ARG A 115 -7.63 8.91 7.78
CA ARG A 115 -8.28 9.63 6.66
C ARG A 115 -7.71 9.27 5.29
N ILE A 116 -7.23 8.04 5.16
CA ILE A 116 -6.69 7.47 3.92
C ILE A 116 -7.75 6.58 3.29
N VAL A 117 -8.12 6.89 2.05
CA VAL A 117 -8.99 6.07 1.20
C VAL A 117 -8.12 5.49 0.08
N TYR A 118 -8.12 4.16 -0.06
CA TYR A 118 -7.27 3.47 -1.03
C TYR A 118 -8.11 2.77 -2.12
N ILE A 119 -7.95 3.23 -3.37
CA ILE A 119 -8.59 2.63 -4.55
C ILE A 119 -7.56 1.74 -5.26
N GLY A 120 -7.53 0.46 -4.90
CA GLY A 120 -6.60 -0.53 -5.48
C GLY A 120 -7.19 -1.45 -6.56
N MET A 121 -8.48 -1.32 -6.87
CA MET A 121 -9.22 -2.23 -7.75
C MET A 121 -9.90 -1.46 -8.89
N PRO A 122 -10.32 -2.15 -9.96
CA PRO A 122 -11.22 -1.56 -10.95
C PRO A 122 -12.49 -1.02 -10.27
N LEU A 123 -13.00 0.10 -10.78
CA LEU A 123 -14.19 0.79 -10.29
C LEU A 123 -15.44 0.00 -10.68
N VAL A 124 -15.79 -0.97 -9.85
CA VAL A 124 -17.05 -1.72 -9.92
C VAL A 124 -18.05 -1.17 -8.91
N PRO A 125 -19.36 -1.39 -9.07
CA PRO A 125 -20.37 -0.81 -8.18
C PRO A 125 -20.09 -1.01 -6.68
N ALA A 126 -19.62 -2.19 -6.27
CA ALA A 126 -19.27 -2.47 -4.88
C ALA A 126 -18.08 -1.65 -4.37
N VAL A 127 -17.09 -1.39 -5.22
CA VAL A 127 -15.92 -0.54 -4.88
C VAL A 127 -16.36 0.92 -4.82
N THR A 128 -17.17 1.36 -5.78
CA THR A 128 -17.75 2.71 -5.81
C THR A 128 -18.55 3.01 -4.55
N GLU A 129 -19.44 2.10 -4.16
CA GLU A 129 -20.28 2.22 -2.96
C GLU A 129 -19.43 2.36 -1.68
N LEU A 130 -18.38 1.56 -1.57
CA LEU A 130 -17.46 1.61 -0.43
C LEU A 130 -16.70 2.94 -0.39
N VAL A 131 -16.12 3.38 -1.51
CA VAL A 131 -15.39 4.66 -1.60
C VAL A 131 -16.31 5.84 -1.27
N LEU A 132 -17.53 5.85 -1.82
CA LEU A 132 -18.53 6.88 -1.51
C LEU A 132 -18.87 6.91 -0.01
N SER A 133 -19.06 5.74 0.60
CA SER A 133 -19.37 5.60 2.01
C SER A 133 -18.23 6.13 2.90
N GLU A 134 -16.98 5.78 2.58
CA GLU A 134 -15.79 6.27 3.28
C GLU A 134 -15.64 7.79 3.17
N LEU A 135 -15.82 8.34 1.96
CA LEU A 135 -15.77 9.77 1.70
C LEU A 135 -16.84 10.54 2.50
N MET A 136 -18.09 10.06 2.49
CA MET A 136 -19.19 10.65 3.26
C MET A 136 -18.94 10.55 4.77
N TYR A 137 -18.42 9.42 5.24
CA TYR A 137 -18.09 9.20 6.64
C TYR A 137 -16.99 10.15 7.12
N LEU A 138 -15.92 10.33 6.34
CA LEU A 138 -14.83 11.25 6.67
C LEU A 138 -15.29 12.72 6.75
N GLN A 139 -16.24 13.11 5.90
CA GLN A 139 -16.88 14.42 5.97
C GLN A 139 -17.76 14.56 7.22
N TYR A 140 -18.53 13.54 7.57
CA TYR A 140 -19.35 13.55 8.79
C TYR A 140 -18.47 13.72 10.04
N MET A 141 -17.34 13.00 10.10
CA MET A 141 -16.41 13.06 11.22
C MET A 141 -15.76 14.44 11.38
N ASP A 142 -15.15 14.97 10.31
CA ASP A 142 -14.62 16.33 10.31
C ASP A 142 -14.58 16.87 8.87
N PRO A 143 -15.40 17.89 8.52
CA PRO A 143 -15.44 18.46 7.18
C PRO A 143 -14.25 19.39 6.89
N LYS A 144 -13.43 19.75 7.88
CA LYS A 144 -12.30 20.68 7.71
C LYS A 144 -10.98 19.96 7.43
N LYS A 145 -10.83 18.72 7.89
CA LYS A 145 -9.59 17.96 7.72
C LYS A 145 -9.47 17.39 6.30
N PRO A 146 -8.27 17.32 5.72
CA PRO A 146 -8.08 16.79 4.38
C PRO A 146 -8.38 15.28 4.33
N ILE A 147 -8.69 14.78 3.15
CA ILE A 147 -8.84 13.35 2.83
C ILE A 147 -7.73 12.97 1.86
N TYR A 148 -7.04 11.87 2.13
CA TYR A 148 -5.95 11.37 1.28
C TYR A 148 -6.45 10.20 0.44
N LEU A 149 -6.63 10.45 -0.86
CA LEU A 149 -7.10 9.47 -1.82
C LEU A 149 -5.92 8.87 -2.59
N TYR A 150 -5.56 7.63 -2.25
CA TYR A 150 -4.51 6.88 -2.92
C TYR A 150 -5.12 6.04 -4.05
N ILE A 151 -4.59 6.17 -5.27
CA ILE A 151 -5.18 5.61 -6.48
C ILE A 151 -4.17 4.67 -7.14
N ASN A 152 -4.55 3.40 -7.23
CA ASN A 152 -3.92 2.35 -8.02
C ASN A 152 -5.02 1.57 -8.74
N SER A 153 -5.60 2.16 -9.78
CA SER A 153 -6.77 1.61 -10.44
C SER A 153 -6.72 1.78 -11.94
N THR A 154 -7.21 0.76 -12.63
CA THR A 154 -7.39 0.73 -14.07
C THR A 154 -8.68 1.42 -14.55
N GLY A 155 -9.44 2.04 -13.63
CA GLY A 155 -10.74 2.64 -13.92
C GLY A 155 -11.82 1.56 -14.04
N THR A 156 -12.72 1.67 -15.02
CA THR A 156 -13.82 0.69 -15.22
C THR A 156 -13.43 -0.54 -16.05
N THR A 157 -12.18 -0.61 -16.49
CA THR A 157 -11.64 -1.70 -17.32
C THR A 157 -10.65 -2.53 -16.51
N ARG A 158 -10.61 -3.85 -16.68
CA ARG A 158 -9.55 -4.73 -16.13
C ARG A 158 -8.27 -4.65 -16.95
N ASP A 159 -7.19 -5.19 -16.38
CA ASP A 159 -5.90 -5.34 -17.07
C ASP A 159 -6.01 -6.15 -18.38
N ASP A 160 -6.93 -7.11 -18.43
CA ASP A 160 -7.22 -7.93 -19.62
C ASP A 160 -7.93 -7.15 -20.75
N GLY A 161 -8.29 -5.88 -20.50
CA GLY A 161 -9.00 -5.01 -21.44
C GLY A 161 -10.52 -5.19 -21.46
N GLU A 162 -11.06 -6.03 -20.59
CA GLU A 162 -12.50 -6.23 -20.39
C GLU A 162 -13.10 -5.07 -19.57
N THR A 163 -14.20 -4.49 -20.04
CA THR A 163 -14.99 -3.50 -19.30
C THR A 163 -15.79 -4.20 -18.20
N VAL A 164 -15.53 -3.86 -16.93
CA VAL A 164 -16.18 -4.49 -15.77
C VAL A 164 -17.41 -3.71 -15.30
N ALA A 165 -17.41 -2.41 -15.54
CA ALA A 165 -18.44 -1.50 -15.07
C ALA A 165 -18.71 -0.37 -16.05
N MET A 166 -19.77 0.39 -15.79
CA MET A 166 -20.13 1.55 -16.58
C MET A 166 -19.29 2.76 -16.15
N GLU A 167 -19.11 3.71 -17.07
CA GLU A 167 -18.36 4.95 -16.83
C GLU A 167 -18.93 5.78 -15.67
N THR A 168 -20.23 5.61 -15.39
CA THR A 168 -20.97 6.25 -14.30
C THR A 168 -20.37 5.98 -12.93
N GLU A 169 -19.69 4.85 -12.72
CA GLU A 169 -19.02 4.54 -11.45
C GLU A 169 -17.92 5.55 -11.13
N GLY A 170 -17.11 5.91 -12.14
CA GLY A 170 -16.10 6.94 -11.99
C GLY A 170 -16.69 8.33 -11.78
N PHE A 171 -17.79 8.64 -12.49
CA PHE A 171 -18.47 9.92 -12.34
C PHE A 171 -19.15 10.08 -10.98
N ALA A 172 -19.68 9.00 -10.40
CA ALA A 172 -20.28 9.06 -9.06
C ALA A 172 -19.25 9.44 -7.98
N ILE A 173 -18.05 8.85 -8.02
CA ILE A 173 -16.97 9.21 -7.09
C ILE A 173 -16.53 10.66 -7.35
N TYR A 174 -16.37 11.04 -8.63
CA TYR A 174 -16.01 12.40 -9.01
C TYR A 174 -16.99 13.45 -8.45
N ASP A 175 -18.29 13.23 -8.64
CA ASP A 175 -19.33 14.15 -8.15
C ASP A 175 -19.33 14.23 -6.63
N ALA A 176 -19.13 13.10 -5.94
CA ALA A 176 -18.95 13.10 -4.49
C ALA A 176 -17.74 13.93 -4.08
N MET A 177 -16.59 13.75 -4.73
CA MET A 177 -15.39 14.56 -4.46
C MET A 177 -15.67 16.07 -4.61
N MET A 178 -16.44 16.48 -5.62
CA MET A 178 -16.81 17.88 -5.84
C MET A 178 -17.86 18.39 -4.85
N GLN A 179 -18.72 17.51 -4.33
CA GLN A 179 -19.74 17.86 -3.34
C GLN A 179 -19.15 18.01 -1.93
N LEU A 180 -18.09 17.27 -1.61
CA LEU A 180 -17.51 17.30 -0.28
C LEU A 180 -16.89 18.67 0.05
N ARG A 181 -16.96 19.06 1.33
CA ARG A 181 -16.32 20.28 1.84
C ARG A 181 -14.83 20.10 2.15
N ASN A 182 -14.40 18.85 2.29
CA ASN A 182 -13.04 18.49 2.62
C ASN A 182 -12.10 18.77 1.45
N GLU A 183 -10.88 19.20 1.75
CA GLU A 183 -9.80 19.16 0.76
C GLU A 183 -9.42 17.71 0.46
N ILE A 184 -9.29 17.37 -0.82
CA ILE A 184 -8.99 16.00 -1.26
C ILE A 184 -7.62 15.98 -1.91
N HIS A 185 -6.68 15.32 -1.26
CA HIS A 185 -5.32 15.11 -1.74
C HIS A 185 -5.28 13.79 -2.50
N THR A 186 -4.92 13.83 -3.79
CA THR A 186 -4.88 12.62 -4.62
C THR A 186 -3.44 12.16 -4.80
N VAL A 187 -3.18 10.87 -4.67
CA VAL A 187 -1.84 10.29 -4.83
C VAL A 187 -1.91 9.07 -5.74
N ALA A 188 -1.30 9.17 -6.92
CA ALA A 188 -1.19 8.02 -7.82
C ALA A 188 -0.03 7.10 -7.41
N VAL A 189 -0.39 5.86 -7.09
CA VAL A 189 0.50 4.76 -6.74
C VAL A 189 0.33 3.66 -7.78
N GLY A 190 1.37 3.36 -8.55
CA GLY A 190 1.27 2.33 -9.60
C GLY A 190 0.61 2.86 -10.86
N ALA A 191 -0.71 2.76 -10.99
CA ALA A 191 -1.42 3.18 -12.19
C ALA A 191 -2.72 3.94 -11.91
N ALA A 192 -2.98 4.99 -12.68
CA ALA A 192 -4.25 5.70 -12.71
C ALA A 192 -4.73 5.81 -14.16
N ILE A 193 -5.70 4.97 -14.54
CA ILE A 193 -6.13 4.81 -15.94
C ILE A 193 -7.59 5.22 -16.12
N GLY A 194 -7.89 5.92 -17.22
CA GLY A 194 -9.25 6.30 -17.60
C GLY A 194 -9.90 7.19 -16.55
N GLN A 195 -10.96 6.70 -15.91
CA GLN A 195 -11.67 7.39 -14.85
C GLN A 195 -10.83 7.53 -13.59
N ALA A 196 -9.96 6.57 -13.29
CA ALA A 196 -9.02 6.74 -12.17
C ALA A 196 -8.04 7.91 -12.44
N CYS A 197 -7.69 8.16 -13.71
CA CYS A 197 -6.92 9.34 -14.11
C CYS A 197 -7.74 10.64 -13.95
N LEU A 198 -9.04 10.60 -14.24
CA LEU A 198 -9.95 11.72 -13.93
C LEU A 198 -9.99 12.00 -12.42
N LEU A 199 -10.18 10.98 -11.58
CA LEU A 199 -10.20 11.13 -10.12
C LEU A 199 -8.88 11.70 -9.60
N LEU A 200 -7.75 11.25 -10.15
CA LEU A 200 -6.44 11.80 -9.84
C LEU A 200 -6.36 13.30 -10.16
N ALA A 201 -6.81 13.69 -11.36
CA ALA A 201 -6.82 15.08 -11.82
C ALA A 201 -7.79 15.97 -11.04
N ALA A 202 -8.89 15.41 -10.55
CA ALA A 202 -9.95 16.08 -9.81
C ALA A 202 -9.60 16.39 -8.35
N GLY A 203 -8.44 15.93 -7.86
CA GLY A 203 -7.95 16.32 -6.54
C GLY A 203 -7.78 17.85 -6.41
N THR A 204 -7.68 18.32 -5.17
CA THR A 204 -7.50 19.74 -4.88
C THR A 204 -6.23 20.27 -5.56
N LYS A 205 -6.34 21.35 -6.34
CA LYS A 205 -5.23 21.90 -7.12
C LYS A 205 -4.05 22.27 -6.21
N GLY A 206 -2.86 21.84 -6.58
CA GLY A 206 -1.63 21.97 -5.79
C GLY A 206 -1.38 20.80 -4.83
N LYS A 207 -2.35 19.90 -4.67
CA LYS A 207 -2.34 18.72 -3.78
C LYS A 207 -2.59 17.41 -4.55
N ARG A 208 -2.30 17.41 -5.85
CA ARG A 208 -2.35 16.21 -6.71
C ARG A 208 -0.94 15.68 -6.90
N PHE A 209 -0.73 14.43 -6.54
CA PHE A 209 0.60 13.84 -6.43
C PHE A 209 0.74 12.56 -7.23
N MET A 210 1.96 12.26 -7.65
CA MET A 210 2.28 10.98 -8.27
C MET A 210 3.63 10.46 -7.79
N LEU A 211 3.75 9.15 -7.59
CA LEU A 211 5.05 8.53 -7.29
C LEU A 211 5.93 8.44 -8.55
N PRO A 212 7.26 8.29 -8.42
CA PRO A 212 8.21 8.43 -9.53
C PRO A 212 8.08 7.38 -10.64
N HIS A 213 7.50 6.22 -10.32
CA HIS A 213 7.29 5.12 -11.26
C HIS A 213 5.82 4.87 -11.59
N SER A 214 4.92 5.69 -11.04
CA SER A 214 3.51 5.60 -11.36
C SER A 214 3.23 6.07 -12.79
N LYS A 215 2.18 5.51 -13.39
CA LYS A 215 1.73 5.87 -14.74
C LYS A 215 0.31 6.42 -14.68
N ALA A 216 0.07 7.51 -15.40
CA ALA A 216 -1.27 7.98 -15.69
C ALA A 216 -1.60 7.65 -17.15
N LEU A 217 -2.85 7.25 -17.42
CA LEU A 217 -3.30 6.91 -18.77
C LEU A 217 -4.67 7.53 -19.04
N ILE A 218 -4.74 8.35 -20.09
CA ILE A 218 -6.02 8.81 -20.64
C ILE A 218 -6.37 7.89 -21.82
N GLN A 219 -7.56 7.31 -21.80
CA GLN A 219 -8.09 6.47 -22.87
C GLN A 219 -9.60 6.70 -23.04
N GLN A 220 -10.14 6.34 -24.19
CA GLN A 220 -11.59 6.41 -24.40
C GLN A 220 -12.35 5.39 -23.55
N PRO A 221 -13.57 5.73 -23.12
CA PRO A 221 -14.56 4.78 -22.67
C PRO A 221 -14.70 3.61 -23.65
N ARG A 222 -14.82 2.40 -23.12
CA ARG A 222 -15.03 1.19 -23.92
C ARG A 222 -16.51 0.82 -23.86
N VAL A 223 -17.11 0.63 -25.02
CA VAL A 223 -18.47 0.09 -25.11
C VAL A 223 -18.40 -1.41 -24.86
N PRO A 224 -19.11 -1.95 -23.86
CA PRO A 224 -19.15 -3.40 -23.63
C PRO A 224 -19.73 -4.12 -24.85
N SER A 225 -19.34 -5.36 -25.05
CA SER A 225 -19.77 -6.16 -26.21
C SER A 225 -21.29 -6.22 -26.30
N SER A 226 -21.84 -5.77 -27.43
CA SER A 226 -23.27 -5.63 -27.65
C SER A 226 -23.97 -6.92 -28.09
N GLY A 227 -23.28 -8.07 -28.14
CA GLY A 227 -23.88 -9.39 -28.39
C GLY A 227 -24.95 -9.44 -29.49
N LEU A 228 -26.06 -10.14 -29.23
CA LEU A 228 -27.26 -10.21 -30.09
C LEU A 228 -28.34 -9.21 -29.61
N LEU A 229 -27.96 -7.95 -29.41
CA LEU A 229 -28.92 -6.88 -29.08
C LEU A 229 -29.69 -6.40 -30.31
N GLN A 230 -30.90 -5.86 -30.09
CA GLN A 230 -31.69 -5.25 -31.14
C GLN A 230 -30.97 -4.03 -31.73
N ALA A 231 -31.10 -3.78 -33.03
CA ALA A 231 -30.43 -2.67 -33.71
C ALA A 231 -30.70 -1.29 -33.07
N SER A 232 -31.92 -1.06 -32.57
CA SER A 232 -32.28 0.15 -31.83
C SER A 232 -31.48 0.29 -30.53
N ASP A 233 -31.30 -0.80 -29.79
CA ASP A 233 -30.64 -0.79 -28.49
C ASP A 233 -29.13 -0.59 -28.64
N VAL A 234 -28.55 -1.15 -29.71
CA VAL A 234 -27.15 -0.90 -30.10
C VAL A 234 -26.95 0.58 -30.39
N PHE A 235 -27.84 1.21 -31.15
CA PHE A 235 -27.76 2.64 -31.45
C PHE A 235 -27.88 3.51 -30.18
N ILE A 236 -28.81 3.19 -29.28
CA ILE A 236 -29.00 3.93 -28.02
C ILE A 236 -27.74 3.84 -27.15
N ARG A 237 -27.18 2.63 -26.98
CA ARG A 237 -25.94 2.46 -26.19
C ARG A 237 -24.73 3.15 -26.81
N ALA A 238 -24.59 3.09 -28.13
CA ALA A 238 -23.51 3.78 -28.82
C ALA A 238 -23.59 5.30 -28.63
N LYS A 239 -24.81 5.86 -28.69
CA LYS A 239 -25.05 7.28 -28.42
C LYS A 239 -24.66 7.66 -26.98
N GLU A 240 -25.07 6.85 -26.01
CA GLU A 240 -24.73 7.08 -24.59
C GLU A 240 -23.21 7.05 -24.35
N ALA A 241 -22.50 6.09 -24.94
CA ALA A 241 -21.05 6.02 -24.80
C ALA A 241 -20.32 7.24 -25.39
N ILE A 242 -20.85 7.83 -26.46
CA ILE A 242 -20.32 9.08 -27.02
C ILE A 242 -20.53 10.24 -26.03
N ILE A 243 -21.69 10.33 -25.40
CA ILE A 243 -22.00 11.35 -24.38
C ILE A 243 -21.04 11.22 -23.21
N GLN A 244 -20.84 10.00 -22.69
CA GLN A 244 -19.92 9.73 -21.58
C GLN A 244 -18.47 10.08 -21.95
N ARG A 245 -18.05 9.78 -23.19
CA ARG A 245 -16.73 10.20 -23.70
C ARG A 245 -16.60 11.72 -23.71
N ASP A 246 -17.58 12.44 -24.25
CA ASP A 246 -17.53 13.90 -24.32
C ASP A 246 -17.49 14.52 -22.92
N MET A 247 -18.29 14.00 -21.99
CA MET A 247 -18.25 14.41 -20.58
C MET A 247 -16.87 14.18 -19.97
N LEU A 248 -16.26 13.01 -20.17
CA LEU A 248 -14.90 12.73 -19.67
C LEU A 248 -13.87 13.71 -20.24
N VAL A 249 -13.96 14.06 -21.53
CA VAL A 249 -13.07 15.05 -22.17
C VAL A 249 -13.22 16.41 -21.49
N GLU A 250 -14.45 16.87 -21.30
CA GLU A 250 -14.75 18.18 -20.68
C GLU A 250 -14.24 18.26 -19.24
N LEU A 251 -14.47 17.21 -18.44
CA LEU A 251 -14.00 17.14 -17.06
C LEU A 251 -12.47 17.12 -16.99
N LEU A 252 -11.81 16.32 -17.81
CA LEU A 252 -10.34 16.29 -17.88
C LEU A 252 -9.79 17.64 -18.34
N ALA A 253 -10.39 18.29 -19.34
CA ALA A 253 -10.00 19.63 -19.79
C ALA A 253 -10.10 20.65 -18.66
N THR A 254 -11.17 20.60 -17.87
CA THR A 254 -11.41 21.48 -16.72
C THR A 254 -10.29 21.37 -15.67
N HIS A 255 -9.92 20.15 -15.29
CA HIS A 255 -8.93 19.92 -14.23
C HIS A 255 -7.48 20.01 -14.70
N THR A 256 -7.21 19.74 -15.97
CA THR A 256 -5.87 19.86 -16.55
C THR A 256 -5.54 21.27 -17.04
N GLY A 257 -6.56 22.10 -17.29
CA GLY A 257 -6.40 23.45 -17.87
C GLY A 257 -6.09 23.45 -19.37
N ASN A 258 -6.16 22.28 -20.03
CA ASN A 258 -6.02 22.17 -21.48
C ASN A 258 -7.34 22.47 -22.20
N PRO A 259 -7.31 22.95 -23.45
CA PRO A 259 -8.53 23.09 -24.23
C PRO A 259 -9.12 21.70 -24.54
N VAL A 260 -10.46 21.63 -24.60
CA VAL A 260 -11.24 20.42 -24.87
C VAL A 260 -10.75 19.68 -26.12
N GLU A 261 -10.40 20.42 -27.18
CA GLU A 261 -9.88 19.86 -28.43
C GLU A 261 -8.55 19.10 -28.25
N THR A 262 -7.64 19.63 -27.42
CA THR A 262 -6.36 18.96 -27.14
C THR A 262 -6.60 17.64 -26.40
N VAL A 263 -7.46 17.65 -25.38
CA VAL A 263 -7.80 16.45 -24.62
C VAL A 263 -8.52 15.43 -25.51
N ALA A 264 -9.48 15.86 -26.33
CA ALA A 264 -10.19 15.00 -27.27
C ALA A 264 -9.24 14.34 -28.29
N ASN A 265 -8.27 15.11 -28.82
CA ASN A 265 -7.27 14.60 -29.75
C ASN A 265 -6.34 13.57 -29.12
N VAL A 266 -5.86 13.85 -27.91
CA VAL A 266 -4.99 12.95 -27.16
C VAL A 266 -5.73 11.65 -26.78
N MET A 267 -7.00 11.76 -26.39
CA MET A 267 -7.82 10.62 -25.99
C MET A 267 -8.15 9.68 -27.15
N LYS A 268 -8.00 10.08 -28.43
CA LYS A 268 -8.25 9.20 -29.60
C LYS A 268 -7.53 7.86 -29.53
N ARG A 269 -6.38 7.80 -28.84
CA ARG A 269 -5.62 6.59 -28.56
C ARG A 269 -5.18 6.56 -27.10
N PRO A 270 -4.80 5.39 -26.57
CA PRO A 270 -4.23 5.31 -25.22
C PRO A 270 -3.01 6.26 -25.11
N PHE A 271 -3.10 7.23 -24.21
CA PHE A 271 -2.04 8.22 -23.98
C PHE A 271 -1.40 8.03 -22.61
N TYR A 272 -0.27 7.33 -22.61
CA TYR A 272 0.52 7.10 -21.40
C TYR A 272 1.32 8.35 -21.01
N MET A 273 1.31 8.61 -19.71
CA MET A 273 2.01 9.72 -19.09
C MET A 273 2.86 9.20 -17.93
N ASP A 274 4.14 9.49 -18.03
CA ASP A 274 5.09 9.40 -16.92
C ASP A 274 4.87 10.58 -15.97
N PRO A 275 5.38 10.55 -14.73
CA PRO A 275 5.16 11.63 -13.77
C PRO A 275 5.48 13.03 -14.27
N ILE A 276 6.58 13.18 -14.99
CA ILE A 276 6.98 14.47 -15.59
C ILE A 276 5.94 14.93 -16.63
N LYS A 277 5.56 14.03 -17.53
CA LYS A 277 4.58 14.30 -18.58
C LYS A 277 3.18 14.55 -18.03
N ALA A 278 2.81 13.89 -16.93
CA ALA A 278 1.55 14.10 -16.23
C ALA A 278 1.48 15.49 -15.57
N ILE A 279 2.62 16.02 -15.10
CA ILE A 279 2.72 17.40 -14.62
C ILE A 279 2.60 18.39 -15.78
N GLU A 280 3.34 18.16 -16.87
CA GLU A 280 3.29 19.01 -18.07
C GLU A 280 1.88 19.06 -18.66
N PHE A 281 1.16 17.92 -18.67
CA PHE A 281 -0.22 17.85 -19.12
C PHE A 281 -1.21 18.40 -18.08
N GLY A 282 -0.82 18.62 -16.82
CA GLY A 282 -1.66 19.20 -15.77
C GLY A 282 -2.53 18.20 -14.99
N VAL A 283 -2.29 16.89 -15.11
CA VAL A 283 -3.00 15.85 -14.36
C VAL A 283 -2.62 15.86 -12.88
N VAL A 284 -1.33 16.07 -12.60
CA VAL A 284 -0.79 16.12 -11.23
C VAL A 284 0.08 17.35 -11.06
N ASP A 285 0.30 17.79 -9.83
CA ASP A 285 1.05 19.01 -9.52
C ASP A 285 2.49 18.71 -9.11
N LYS A 286 2.72 17.60 -8.38
CA LYS A 286 4.03 17.28 -7.79
C LYS A 286 4.36 15.79 -7.85
N ILE A 287 5.65 15.48 -7.97
CA ILE A 287 6.19 14.13 -7.81
C ILE A 287 6.66 13.97 -6.37
N LEU A 288 6.24 12.89 -5.70
CA LEU A 288 6.68 12.58 -4.33
C LEU A 288 7.87 11.63 -4.37
N TRP A 289 8.97 12.04 -3.75
CA TRP A 289 10.15 11.19 -3.54
C TRP A 289 10.31 10.83 -2.05
N ARG A 290 11.07 9.77 -1.77
CA ARG A 290 11.43 9.40 -0.39
C ARG A 290 12.16 10.58 0.28
N GLY A 291 11.67 11.03 1.43
CA GLY A 291 12.20 12.21 2.15
C GLY A 291 11.49 13.54 1.86
N GLN A 292 10.39 13.53 1.10
CA GLN A 292 9.50 14.68 0.87
C GLN A 292 8.13 14.52 1.56
N GLU A 293 8.11 13.85 2.70
CA GLU A 293 6.90 13.46 3.43
C GLU A 293 6.12 14.68 3.94
N ASP A 294 6.84 15.76 4.26
CA ASP A 294 6.30 17.06 4.68
C ASP A 294 5.37 17.72 3.64
N ILE A 295 5.43 17.29 2.37
CA ILE A 295 4.60 17.83 1.29
C ILE A 295 3.14 17.36 1.42
N ILE A 296 2.92 16.16 1.95
CA ILE A 296 1.60 15.55 2.11
C ILE A 296 0.98 15.99 3.43
N SER A 297 1.78 15.95 4.50
CA SER A 297 1.41 16.43 5.83
C SER A 297 2.36 17.56 6.22
N SER A 298 1.92 18.82 6.14
CA SER A 298 2.56 19.84 6.98
C SER A 298 2.13 19.56 8.42
N PRO A 299 3.04 19.13 9.33
CA PRO A 299 2.67 18.75 10.69
C PRO A 299 2.15 19.95 11.50
N GLU A 300 2.57 21.15 11.13
CA GLU A 300 2.22 22.40 11.82
C GLU A 300 0.73 22.75 11.79
N ASP A 301 -0.07 22.19 10.88
CA ASP A 301 -1.49 22.51 10.74
C ASP A 301 -2.38 21.70 11.71
N TRP A 302 -1.86 20.60 12.28
CA TRP A 302 -2.62 19.70 13.16
C TRP A 302 -2.47 20.09 14.64
N GLU A 303 -1.31 20.60 15.04
CA GLU A 303 -1.02 20.98 16.43
C GLU A 303 -1.45 22.42 16.79
N LYS A 304 -1.71 23.30 15.81
CA LYS A 304 -2.03 24.73 16.03
C LYS A 304 -3.49 25.04 16.38
N LYS A 305 -4.23 24.13 17.02
CA LYS A 305 -5.51 24.48 17.66
C LYS A 305 -5.35 24.56 19.18
N PRO A 306 -5.36 25.75 19.80
CA PRO A 306 -5.50 25.82 21.25
C PRO A 306 -6.85 25.22 21.62
N ARG A 307 -6.83 24.30 22.59
CA ARG A 307 -8.02 23.86 23.32
C ARG A 307 -8.69 25.11 23.91
N ASN A 308 -9.84 25.49 23.36
CA ASN A 308 -10.79 26.38 24.02
C ASN A 308 -11.94 25.54 24.54
#